data_AF-A0A382YW58-F1
#
_entry.id   AF-A0A382YW58-F1
#
_cell.length_a   1.000
_cell.length_b   1.000
_cell.length_c   1.000
_cell.angle_alpha   90.00
_cell.angle_beta   90.00
_cell.angle_gamma   90.00
#
_symmetry.space_group_name_H-M   'P 1'
#
loop_
_entity.id
_entity.type
_entity.pdbx_description
1 polymer ?
#
loop_
_entity_poly.entity_id
_entity_poly.type
_entity_poly.pdbx_seq_one_letter_code
_entity_poly.pdbx_strand_id
1 'polypeptide(L)'
;MTTPKSPTLGQALVPVLSLIVMLFFSVKLFGDDSSSGPSQIVLTLGAAIAAIVGVRLGHSWTEIQRAMVAGISTAMVAILILLAIG
;
A
#
# COMPACT_ATOMS: atom_id res chain seq x y z
N MET A 1 -15.64 22.11 0.85
CA MET A 1 -15.89 20.75 1.39
C MET A 1 -16.26 19.87 0.21
N THR A 2 -15.29 19.17 -0.40
CA THR A 2 -15.55 18.28 -1.54
C THR A 2 -15.94 16.92 -1.00
N THR A 3 -17.20 16.52 -1.21
CA THR A 3 -17.74 15.22 -0.82
C THR A 3 -16.86 14.09 -1.39
N PRO A 4 -16.41 13.11 -0.58
CA PRO A 4 -15.59 12.02 -1.07
C PRO A 4 -16.38 11.24 -2.12
N LYS A 5 -15.89 11.25 -3.36
CA LYS A 5 -16.53 10.54 -4.47
C LYS A 5 -16.17 9.07 -4.33
N SER A 6 -17.17 8.18 -4.33
CA SER A 6 -16.94 6.75 -4.31
C SER A 6 -15.96 6.38 -5.43
N PRO A 7 -14.83 5.71 -5.10
CA PRO A 7 -13.87 5.28 -6.11
C PRO A 7 -14.61 4.47 -7.16
N THR A 8 -14.41 4.80 -8.44
CA THR A 8 -14.81 3.85 -9.48
C THR A 8 -13.85 2.66 -9.40
N LEU A 9 -14.32 1.43 -9.64
CA LEU A 9 -13.50 0.23 -9.52
C LEU A 9 -12.15 0.35 -10.26
N GLY A 10 -12.15 1.02 -11.42
CA GLY A 10 -10.94 1.30 -12.20
C GLY A 10 -9.89 2.15 -11.47
N GLN A 11 -10.28 3.11 -10.63
CA GLN A 11 -9.34 3.94 -9.87
C GLN A 11 -8.72 3.17 -8.69
N ALA A 12 -9.49 2.29 -8.06
CA ALA A 12 -9.00 1.43 -6.99
C ALA A 12 -8.01 0.35 -7.50
N LEU A 13 -8.15 -0.05 -8.77
CA LEU A 13 -7.25 -1.00 -9.42
C LEU A 13 -5.87 -0.40 -9.76
N VAL A 14 -5.74 0.92 -9.93
CA VAL A 14 -4.49 1.56 -10.35
C VAL A 14 -3.33 1.26 -9.38
N PRO A 15 -3.44 1.51 -8.06
CA PRO A 15 -2.35 1.23 -7.14
C PRO A 15 -2.04 -0.27 -7.05
N VAL A 16 -3.08 -1.11 -7.06
CA VAL A 16 -2.95 -2.58 -6.96
C VAL A 16 -2.19 -3.15 -8.16
N LEU A 17 -2.60 -2.80 -9.38
CA LEU A 17 -1.94 -3.26 -10.59
C LEU A 17 -0.51 -2.72 -10.68
N SER A 18 -0.29 -1.46 -10.32
CA SER A 18 1.06 -0.87 -10.30
C SER A 18 2.00 -1.62 -9.35
N LEU A 19 1.52 -1.97 -8.15
CA LEU A 19 2.28 -2.72 -7.16
C LEU A 19 2.61 -4.13 -7.65
N ILE A 20 1.62 -4.85 -8.22
CA ILE A 20 1.83 -6.21 -8.76
C ILE A 20 2.90 -6.19 -9.85
N VAL A 21 2.81 -5.25 -10.79
CA VAL A 21 3.77 -5.14 -11.89
C VAL A 21 5.17 -4.81 -11.38
N MET A 22 5.28 -3.86 -10.43
CA MET A 22 6.57 -3.50 -9.84
C MET A 22 7.20 -4.66 -9.05
N LEU A 23 6.41 -5.41 -8.27
CA LEU A 23 6.91 -6.58 -7.55
C LEU A 23 7.34 -7.68 -8.51
N PHE A 24 6.57 -7.92 -9.57
CA PHE A 24 6.95 -8.86 -10.62
C PHE A 24 8.32 -8.50 -11.20
N PHE A 25 8.54 -7.24 -11.61
CA PHE A 25 9.83 -6.79 -12.11
C PHE A 25 10.95 -6.87 -11.06
N SER A 26 10.66 -6.55 -9.81
CA SER A 26 11.62 -6.64 -8.70
C SER A 26 12.16 -8.08 -8.57
N VAL A 27 11.28 -9.08 -8.56
CA VAL A 27 11.69 -10.49 -8.47
C VAL A 27 12.38 -10.94 -9.76
N LYS A 28 11.90 -10.50 -10.94
CA LYS A 28 12.51 -10.85 -12.24
C LYS A 28 13.93 -10.32 -12.39
N LEU A 29 14.23 -9.14 -11.84
CA LEU A 29 15.51 -8.45 -12.03
C LEU A 29 16.51 -8.75 -10.91
N PHE A 30 16.04 -8.95 -9.68
CA PHE A 30 16.88 -9.13 -8.49
C PHE A 30 16.79 -10.54 -7.88
N GLY A 31 15.90 -11.41 -8.35
CA GLY A 31 15.80 -12.80 -7.88
C GLY A 31 15.64 -12.89 -6.35
N ASP A 32 16.48 -13.71 -5.72
CA ASP A 32 16.50 -13.89 -4.26
C ASP A 32 16.92 -12.61 -3.50
N ASP A 33 17.72 -11.74 -4.13
CA ASP A 33 18.11 -10.43 -3.58
C ASP A 33 16.99 -9.39 -3.67
N SER A 34 15.84 -9.69 -4.28
CA SER A 34 14.69 -8.78 -4.32
C SER A 34 14.18 -8.42 -2.91
N SER A 35 14.40 -9.30 -1.92
CA SER A 35 13.95 -9.11 -0.54
C SER A 35 14.89 -8.23 0.30
N SER A 36 16.14 -8.02 -0.12
CA SER A 36 17.15 -7.29 0.65
C SER A 36 17.14 -5.77 0.41
N GLY A 37 16.29 -5.28 -0.50
CA GLY A 37 16.15 -3.83 -0.75
C GLY A 37 15.10 -3.46 -1.81
N PRO A 38 15.14 -4.06 -3.01
CA PRO A 38 14.24 -3.71 -4.12
C PRO A 38 12.75 -3.74 -3.76
N SER A 39 12.32 -4.74 -3.00
CA SER A 39 10.92 -4.86 -2.56
C SER A 39 10.47 -3.72 -1.64
N GLN A 40 11.34 -3.22 -0.75
CA GLN A 40 10.99 -2.09 0.14
C GLN A 40 10.83 -0.79 -0.64
N ILE A 41 11.67 -0.59 -1.66
CA ILE A 41 11.56 0.54 -2.60
C ILE A 41 10.24 0.45 -3.37
N VAL A 42 9.89 -0.74 -3.88
CA VAL A 42 8.62 -0.99 -4.59
C VAL A 42 7.41 -0.73 -3.70
N LEU A 43 7.41 -1.21 -2.45
CA LEU A 43 6.32 -0.97 -1.51
C LEU A 43 6.15 0.52 -1.21
N THR A 44 7.26 1.25 -1.07
CA THR A 44 7.24 2.71 -0.85
C THR A 44 6.68 3.45 -2.05
N LEU A 45 7.08 3.07 -3.27
CA LEU A 45 6.54 3.61 -4.52
C LEU A 45 5.05 3.29 -4.68
N GLY A 46 4.64 2.06 -4.40
CA GLY A 46 3.23 1.66 -4.44
C GLY A 46 2.38 2.44 -3.44
N ALA A 47 2.89 2.67 -2.22
CA ALA A 47 2.24 3.53 -1.23
C ALA A 47 2.13 4.98 -1.71
N ALA A 48 3.16 5.52 -2.36
CA ALA A 48 3.12 6.86 -2.95
C ALA A 48 2.06 6.96 -4.07
N ILE A 49 1.98 5.97 -4.96
CA ILE A 49 0.94 5.90 -6.00
C ILE A 49 -0.45 5.84 -5.39
N ALA A 50 -0.64 4.98 -4.37
CA ALA A 50 -1.91 4.87 -3.64
C ALA A 50 -2.32 6.20 -2.98
N ALA A 51 -1.37 6.90 -2.34
CA ALA A 51 -1.61 8.20 -1.74
C ALA A 51 -1.99 9.26 -2.78
N ILE A 52 -1.31 9.31 -3.93
CA ILE A 52 -1.65 10.22 -5.03
C ILE A 52 -3.06 9.96 -5.54
N VAL A 53 -3.44 8.69 -5.72
CA VAL A 53 -4.80 8.31 -6.12
C VAL A 53 -5.81 8.74 -5.06
N GLY A 54 -5.55 8.49 -3.77
CA GLY A 54 -6.41 8.91 -2.65
C GLY A 54 -6.66 10.42 -2.62
N VAL A 55 -5.60 11.22 -2.76
CA VAL A 55 -5.70 12.69 -2.84
C VAL A 55 -6.49 13.13 -4.07
N ARG A 56 -6.28 12.49 -5.24
CA ARG A 56 -7.05 12.78 -6.46
C ARG A 56 -8.53 12.41 -6.35
N LEU A 57 -8.89 11.48 -5.48
CA LEU A 57 -10.28 11.12 -5.20
C LEU A 57 -10.96 12.06 -4.19
N GLY A 58 -10.23 13.07 -3.68
CA GLY A 58 -10.74 14.07 -2.76
C GLY A 58 -10.59 13.71 -1.29
N HIS A 59 -9.85 12.64 -0.96
CA HIS A 59 -9.49 12.37 0.43
C HIS A 59 -8.42 13.36 0.91
N SER A 60 -8.60 13.85 2.13
CA SER A 60 -7.59 14.67 2.79
C SER A 60 -6.38 13.83 3.20
N TRP A 61 -5.21 14.46 3.28
CA TRP A 61 -4.01 13.81 3.79
C TRP A 61 -4.22 13.22 5.20
N THR A 62 -4.98 13.92 6.05
CA THR A 62 -5.29 13.47 7.40
C THR A 62 -6.11 12.18 7.42
N GLU A 63 -7.08 12.02 6.52
CA GLU A 63 -7.84 10.78 6.36
C GLU A 63 -6.96 9.62 5.89
N ILE A 64 -6.10 9.89 4.89
CA ILE A 64 -5.16 8.89 4.36
C ILE A 64 -4.20 8.43 5.46
N GLN A 65 -3.62 9.36 6.22
CA GLN A 65 -2.75 9.07 7.36
C GLN A 65 -3.47 8.26 8.43
N ARG A 66 -4.70 8.63 8.78
CA ARG A 66 -5.50 7.89 9.77
C ARG A 66 -5.79 6.46 9.29
N ALA A 67 -6.10 6.27 8.02
CA ALA A 67 -6.30 4.95 7.43
C ALA A 67 -5.02 4.11 7.46
N MET A 68 -3.86 4.70 7.16
CA MET A 68 -2.56 4.01 7.26
C MET A 68 -2.28 3.53 8.69
N VAL A 69 -2.46 4.40 9.69
CA VAL A 69 -2.24 4.03 11.11
C VAL A 69 -3.22 2.94 11.56
N ALA A 70 -4.48 3.02 11.14
CA ALA A 70 -5.47 1.98 11.42
C ALA A 70 -5.06 0.62 10.83
N GLY A 71 -4.57 0.61 9.58
CA GLY A 71 -4.05 -0.60 8.93
C GLY A 71 -2.87 -1.22 9.68
N ILE A 72 -1.92 -0.40 10.12
CA ILE A 72 -0.78 -0.87 10.95
C ILE A 72 -1.27 -1.42 12.28
N SER A 73 -2.24 -0.76 12.92
CA SER A 73 -2.81 -1.22 14.20
C SER A 73 -3.49 -2.58 14.06
N THR A 74 -4.22 -2.82 12.97
CA THR A 74 -4.81 -4.14 12.69
C THR A 74 -3.73 -5.21 12.50
N ALA A 75 -2.66 -4.91 11.77
CA ALA A 75 -1.54 -5.85 11.57
C ALA A 75 -0.80 -6.16 12.88
N MET A 76 -0.68 -5.18 13.79
CA MET A 76 -0.01 -5.36 15.08
C MET A 76 -0.67 -6.44 15.93
N VAL A 77 -2.01 -6.48 15.98
CA VAL A 77 -2.76 -7.50 16.71
C VAL A 77 -2.44 -8.90 16.16
N ALA A 78 -2.40 -9.05 14.84
CA ALA A 78 -2.04 -10.32 14.20
C ALA A 78 -0.60 -10.75 14.54
N ILE A 79 0.35 -9.80 14.54
CA ILE A 79 1.75 -10.06 14.93
C ILE A 79 1.85 -10.53 16.38
N LEU A 80 1.13 -9.88 17.31
CA LEU A 80 1.13 -10.26 18.72
C LEU A 80 0.52 -11.65 18.96
N ILE A 81 -0.55 -12.01 18.22
CA ILE A 81 -1.14 -13.36 18.28
C ILE A 81 -0.12 -14.40 17.77
N LEU A 82 0.50 -14.16 16.62
CA LEU A 82 1.52 -15.05 16.06
C LEU A 82 2.72 -15.20 17.00
N LEU A 83 3.13 -14.12 17.65
CA LEU A 83 4.22 -14.14 18.65
C LEU A 83 3.85 -14.94 19.90
N ALA A 84 2.60 -14.89 20.34
CA ALA A 84 2.15 -15.62 21.54
C ALA A 84 1.95 -17.12 21.30
N ILE A 85 1.61 -17.52 20.07
CA ILE A 85 1.44 -18.94 19.68
C ILE A 85 2.78 -19.57 19.29
N GLY A 86 3.70 -18.77 18.73
CA GLY A 86 5.03 -19.18 18.28
C GLY A 86 5.92 -19.73 19.38
#